data_AF-A0A2H1FF81-F1
#
_entry.id   AF-A0A2H1FF81-F1
#
_cell.length_a   1.000
_cell.length_b   1.000
_cell.length_c   1.000
_cell.angle_alpha   90.00
_cell.angle_beta   90.00
_cell.angle_gamma   90.00
#
_symmetry.space_group_name_H-M   'P 1'
#
loop_
_entity.id
_entity.type
_entity.pdbx_description
1 polymer ?
#
loop_
_entity_poly.entity_id
_entity_poly.type
_entity_poly.pdbx_seq_one_letter_code
_entity_poly.pdbx_strand_id
1 'polypeptide(L)'
;MSLQNVSTNSDDTTCPSCKGKLVSDLDRGERICSHCAIVIDERFHSANSGNMDFFSTYRESESTNEQTSQMMYHVGLPTLIGKKNVDAFGKQIHGHSEMENLRRLNKFTISNDSKTKNLNKAIREIRRISEMLGISHSVAERASYIYRKALNKKLIRGRSITGIVAATIYIACKDAGILFPIDRVESLHENCSRKNVIHYYKLLLREMKMNTCVSDPAQYVSKISIKARVSGKTERRALEILSQIEGDPGLSGKKPVSLAAASLYLATLQIGEHVTQLRIAVASELTTITIRKRCSEIDQILKQKTNQSSLEEQIEDTISISSETILPENYTNNQENVIINSH
;
A
#
# COMPACT_ATOMS: atom_id res chain seq x y z
N MET A 1 -19.57 40.22 -40.14
CA MET A 1 -20.19 39.13 -39.35
C MET A 1 -19.23 38.80 -38.22
N SER A 2 -19.71 38.96 -37.00
CA SER A 2 -18.96 39.08 -35.76
C SER A 2 -18.33 37.75 -35.36
N LEU A 3 -17.00 37.71 -35.24
CA LEU A 3 -16.29 36.64 -34.54
C LEU A 3 -16.56 36.80 -33.04
N GLN A 4 -17.48 36.01 -32.50
CA GLN A 4 -17.65 35.88 -31.06
C GLN A 4 -16.62 34.88 -30.53
N ASN A 5 -15.57 35.41 -29.90
CA ASN A 5 -14.70 34.66 -29.01
C ASN A 5 -15.56 34.15 -27.85
N VAL A 6 -15.89 32.86 -27.86
CA VAL A 6 -16.55 32.19 -26.74
C VAL A 6 -15.48 31.93 -25.69
N SER A 7 -15.58 32.68 -24.60
CA SER A 7 -14.85 32.50 -23.35
C SER A 7 -15.05 31.06 -22.85
N THR A 8 -13.98 30.26 -22.85
CA THR A 8 -13.98 28.90 -22.32
C THR A 8 -14.02 28.93 -20.79
N ASN A 9 -15.23 28.89 -20.23
CA ASN A 9 -15.44 28.48 -18.84
C ASN A 9 -15.26 26.96 -18.74
N SER A 10 -14.50 26.56 -17.73
CA SER A 10 -14.20 25.21 -17.24
C SER A 10 -15.34 24.21 -17.40
N ASP A 11 -15.15 23.24 -18.29
CA ASP A 11 -15.61 21.83 -18.20
C ASP A 11 -14.99 21.04 -19.38
N ASP A 12 -13.70 20.71 -19.26
CA ASP A 12 -12.84 20.08 -20.29
C ASP A 12 -13.29 18.69 -20.78
N THR A 13 -14.49 18.22 -20.42
CA THR A 13 -14.98 16.86 -20.70
C THR A 13 -16.21 16.80 -21.60
N THR A 14 -16.82 17.94 -21.95
CA THR A 14 -18.08 17.97 -22.73
C THR A 14 -18.03 18.91 -23.93
N CYS A 15 -18.79 18.59 -24.98
CA CYS A 15 -18.86 19.41 -26.19
C CYS A 15 -19.67 20.69 -25.96
N PRO A 16 -19.18 21.88 -26.36
CA PRO A 16 -19.89 23.14 -26.17
C PRO A 16 -21.18 23.24 -27.00
N SER A 17 -21.27 22.51 -28.12
CA SER A 17 -22.42 22.61 -29.04
C SER A 17 -23.53 21.62 -28.70
N CYS A 18 -23.20 20.36 -28.40
CA CYS A 18 -24.20 19.31 -28.21
C CYS A 18 -24.12 18.60 -26.85
N LYS A 19 -23.24 19.07 -25.93
CA LYS A 19 -22.97 18.45 -24.61
C LYS A 19 -22.58 16.96 -24.68
N GLY A 20 -22.16 16.49 -25.86
CA GLY A 20 -21.73 15.12 -26.09
C GLY A 20 -20.34 14.83 -25.51
N LYS A 21 -20.02 13.53 -25.40
CA LYS A 21 -18.71 13.06 -24.93
C LYS A 21 -17.62 13.39 -25.95
N LEU A 22 -16.44 13.74 -25.44
CA LEU A 22 -15.25 14.01 -26.24
C LEU A 22 -14.37 12.76 -26.32
N VAL A 23 -13.92 12.44 -27.52
CA VAL A 23 -12.99 11.37 -27.85
C VAL A 23 -11.71 12.01 -28.38
N SER A 24 -10.56 11.56 -27.89
CA SER A 24 -9.25 12.01 -28.35
C SER A 24 -8.74 11.05 -29.42
N ASP A 25 -8.48 11.56 -30.62
CA ASP A 25 -7.73 10.85 -31.65
C ASP A 25 -6.24 11.07 -31.40
N LEU A 26 -5.54 10.02 -30.99
CA LEU A 26 -4.11 10.08 -30.66
C LEU A 26 -3.22 10.17 -31.91
N ASP A 27 -3.69 9.69 -33.06
CA ASP A 27 -2.89 9.66 -34.29
C ASP A 27 -2.82 11.05 -34.93
N ARG A 28 -3.91 11.81 -34.83
CA ARG A 28 -4.01 13.20 -35.33
C ARG A 28 -3.72 14.24 -34.25
N GLY A 29 -3.82 13.86 -32.98
CA GLY A 29 -3.72 14.80 -31.86
C GLY A 29 -4.94 15.71 -31.75
N GLU A 30 -6.13 15.22 -32.11
CA GLU A 30 -7.36 16.02 -32.15
C GLU A 30 -8.33 15.56 -31.05
N ARG A 31 -9.13 16.48 -30.51
CA ARG A 31 -10.29 16.15 -29.65
C ARG A 31 -11.58 16.38 -30.39
N ILE A 32 -12.30 15.29 -30.62
CA ILE A 32 -13.50 15.25 -31.47
C ILE A 32 -14.70 14.88 -30.60
N CYS A 33 -15.84 15.53 -30.83
CA CYS A 33 -17.09 15.10 -30.20
C CYS A 33 -17.66 13.85 -30.88
N SER A 34 -18.03 12.83 -30.11
CA SER A 34 -18.61 11.59 -30.66
C SER A 34 -20.01 11.76 -31.26
N HIS A 35 -20.71 12.85 -30.95
CA HIS A 35 -22.10 13.06 -31.36
C HIS A 35 -22.25 14.02 -32.54
N CYS A 36 -21.54 15.16 -32.52
CA CYS A 36 -21.64 16.18 -33.59
C CYS A 36 -20.38 16.28 -34.46
N ALA A 37 -19.35 15.46 -34.20
CA ALA A 37 -18.07 15.45 -34.93
C ALA A 37 -17.31 16.79 -34.95
N ILE A 38 -17.66 17.74 -34.08
CA ILE A 38 -16.94 19.00 -33.95
C ILE A 38 -15.56 18.73 -33.32
N VAL A 39 -14.52 19.25 -33.96
CA VAL A 39 -13.17 19.31 -33.42
C VAL A 39 -13.08 20.50 -32.47
N ILE A 40 -12.72 20.24 -31.22
CA ILE A 40 -12.60 21.26 -30.18
C ILE A 40 -11.15 21.71 -30.01
N ASP A 41 -10.22 20.78 -30.19
CA ASP A 41 -8.79 21.03 -30.06
C ASP A 41 -8.05 20.27 -31.18
N GLU A 42 -7.24 20.99 -31.95
CA GLU A 42 -6.44 20.46 -33.07
C GLU A 42 -5.03 20.06 -32.63
N ARG A 43 -4.61 20.42 -31.41
CA ARG A 43 -3.26 20.13 -30.87
C ARG A 43 -3.33 19.55 -29.47
N PHE A 44 -4.17 18.55 -29.32
CA PHE A 44 -4.25 17.78 -28.10
C PHE A 44 -3.05 16.86 -27.95
N HIS A 45 -2.01 17.37 -27.29
CA HIS A 45 -0.95 16.53 -26.76
C HIS A 45 -1.38 16.02 -25.38
N SER A 46 -1.55 14.70 -25.27
CA SER A 46 -1.62 14.08 -23.95
C SER A 46 -0.34 14.39 -23.19
N ALA A 47 -0.44 14.94 -21.98
CA ALA A 47 0.71 15.24 -21.12
C ALA A 47 1.61 14.02 -20.86
N ASN A 48 1.11 12.80 -21.11
CA ASN A 48 1.87 11.55 -21.00
C ASN A 48 2.62 11.14 -22.27
N SER A 49 2.36 11.75 -23.44
CA SER A 49 2.98 11.37 -24.72
C SER A 49 4.38 11.94 -24.92
N GLY A 50 4.80 12.93 -24.12
CA GLY A 50 6.13 13.54 -24.22
C GLY A 50 7.27 12.72 -23.60
N ASN A 51 6.97 11.56 -23.01
CA ASN A 51 7.97 10.73 -22.30
C ASN A 51 8.34 9.43 -23.05
N MET A 52 7.88 9.26 -24.31
CA MET A 52 8.15 8.06 -25.11
C MET A 52 9.37 8.19 -26.03
N ASP A 53 10.45 8.82 -25.55
CA ASP A 53 11.81 8.55 -26.06
C ASP A 53 12.50 7.49 -25.19
N PHE A 54 11.74 6.50 -24.73
CA PHE A 54 12.23 5.39 -23.88
C PHE A 54 13.17 4.41 -24.61
N PHE A 55 13.34 4.56 -25.94
CA PHE A 55 14.28 3.76 -26.72
C PHE A 55 15.20 4.63 -27.57
N SER A 56 15.95 5.55 -26.95
CA SER A 56 17.20 6.02 -27.55
C SER A 56 18.36 5.73 -26.60
N THR A 57 19.03 4.62 -26.83
CA THR A 57 20.28 4.23 -26.14
C THR A 57 21.44 5.20 -26.46
N TYR A 58 21.20 6.38 -27.06
CA TYR A 58 22.28 7.16 -27.68
C TYR A 58 22.13 8.69 -27.75
N ARG A 59 21.17 9.34 -27.06
CA ARG A 59 21.15 10.82 -26.99
C ARG A 59 20.87 11.35 -25.58
N GLU A 60 21.93 11.43 -24.77
CA GLU A 60 21.96 12.22 -23.53
C GLU A 60 21.75 13.74 -23.75
N SER A 61 21.69 14.23 -24.99
CA SER A 61 21.74 15.65 -25.32
C SER A 61 20.40 16.39 -25.36
N GLU A 62 19.26 15.70 -25.40
CA GLU A 62 17.94 16.33 -25.64
C GLU A 62 16.91 16.09 -24.52
N SER A 63 17.30 15.42 -23.43
CA SER A 63 16.42 15.33 -22.25
C SER A 63 16.44 16.64 -21.47
N THR A 64 15.52 17.54 -21.82
CA THR A 64 15.37 18.83 -21.12
C THR A 64 14.79 18.68 -19.71
N ASN A 65 14.23 17.51 -19.38
CA ASN A 65 13.52 17.26 -18.14
C ASN A 65 14.02 15.97 -17.47
N GLU A 66 14.78 16.11 -16.39
CA GLU A 66 15.10 14.99 -15.49
C GLU A 66 13.82 14.60 -14.72
N GLN A 67 13.49 13.30 -14.66
CA GLN A 67 12.32 12.82 -13.94
C GLN A 67 12.42 13.20 -12.45
N THR A 68 11.51 14.04 -11.97
CA THR A 68 11.52 14.50 -10.58
C THR A 68 11.02 13.38 -9.65
N SER A 69 11.93 12.61 -9.06
CA SER A 69 11.54 11.66 -8.01
C SER A 69 11.25 12.39 -6.69
N GLN A 70 10.34 11.83 -5.89
CA GLN A 70 10.08 12.33 -4.53
C GLN A 70 11.30 12.18 -3.60
N MET A 71 12.28 11.39 -4.02
CA MET A 71 13.59 11.21 -3.40
C MET A 71 14.62 12.26 -3.85
N MET A 72 14.34 13.11 -4.83
CA MET A 72 15.24 14.21 -5.20
C MET A 72 15.30 15.28 -4.11
N TYR A 73 16.38 16.03 -4.05
CA TYR A 73 16.53 17.11 -3.06
C TYR A 73 15.47 18.19 -3.26
N HIS A 74 14.92 18.73 -2.16
CA HIS A 74 13.92 19.79 -2.24
C HIS A 74 14.59 21.10 -2.58
N VAL A 75 14.63 21.38 -3.86
CA VAL A 75 15.10 22.66 -4.37
C VAL A 75 14.27 22.88 -5.63
N GLY A 76 13.71 24.08 -5.80
CA GLY A 76 13.17 24.46 -7.10
C GLY A 76 14.30 24.34 -8.11
N LEU A 77 14.28 23.29 -8.93
CA LEU A 77 15.13 23.05 -10.09
C LEU A 77 16.58 23.60 -9.93
N PRO A 78 17.40 23.04 -9.02
CA PRO A 78 18.76 23.52 -8.85
C PRO A 78 19.64 23.00 -9.98
N THR A 79 20.34 23.89 -10.66
CA THR A 79 21.44 23.49 -11.54
C THR A 79 22.66 23.14 -10.68
N LEU A 80 23.14 21.89 -10.75
CA LEU A 80 24.37 21.46 -10.12
C LEU A 80 25.56 21.63 -11.09
N ILE A 81 26.58 22.37 -10.66
CA ILE A 81 27.81 22.52 -11.46
C ILE A 81 28.62 21.22 -11.38
N GLY A 82 28.72 20.50 -12.51
CA GLY A 82 29.43 19.23 -12.62
C GLY A 82 30.95 19.34 -12.40
N LYS A 83 31.61 18.19 -12.19
CA LYS A 83 33.07 18.10 -11.98
C LYS A 83 33.89 18.00 -13.27
N LYS A 84 33.24 17.86 -14.43
CA LYS A 84 33.91 17.56 -15.69
C LYS A 84 34.84 18.70 -16.17
N ASN A 85 34.70 19.94 -15.65
CA ASN A 85 35.47 21.12 -16.08
C ASN A 85 35.44 21.33 -17.60
N VAL A 86 34.30 21.03 -18.22
CA VAL A 86 34.09 21.18 -19.66
C VAL A 86 32.91 22.13 -19.86
N ASP A 87 33.06 23.04 -20.81
CA ASP A 87 32.00 23.95 -21.25
C ASP A 87 30.95 23.20 -22.10
N ALA A 88 29.80 23.83 -22.37
CA ALA A 88 28.72 23.28 -23.19
C ALA A 88 29.18 22.86 -24.60
N PHE A 89 30.20 23.53 -25.14
CA PHE A 89 30.81 23.20 -26.43
C PHE A 89 31.92 22.14 -26.36
N GLY A 90 32.13 21.49 -25.21
CA GLY A 90 33.15 20.44 -25.05
C GLY A 90 34.58 20.95 -24.81
N LYS A 91 34.77 22.25 -24.64
CA LYS A 91 36.09 22.85 -24.37
C LYS A 91 36.48 22.73 -22.90
N GLN A 92 37.74 22.38 -22.60
CA GLN A 92 38.25 22.38 -21.23
C GLN A 92 38.31 23.79 -20.66
N ILE A 93 37.81 23.94 -19.43
CA ILE A 93 37.86 25.20 -18.68
C ILE A 93 39.18 25.26 -17.92
N HIS A 94 40.03 26.21 -18.28
CA HIS A 94 41.26 26.52 -17.56
C HIS A 94 40.96 27.42 -16.36
N GLY A 95 41.50 27.12 -15.18
CA GLY A 95 41.20 27.84 -13.93
C GLY A 95 40.45 27.00 -12.89
N HIS A 96 41.11 25.94 -12.39
CA HIS A 96 40.49 24.99 -11.45
C HIS A 96 40.00 25.64 -10.14
N SER A 97 40.72 26.66 -9.64
CA SER A 97 40.39 27.36 -8.39
C SER A 97 39.11 28.19 -8.48
N GLU A 98 38.90 28.89 -9.60
CA GLU A 98 37.69 29.70 -9.85
C GLU A 98 36.46 28.80 -10.00
N MET A 99 36.60 27.70 -10.73
CA MET A 99 35.52 26.72 -10.89
C MET A 99 35.19 26.03 -9.56
N GLU A 100 36.18 25.76 -8.72
CA GLU A 100 35.96 25.22 -7.37
C GLU A 100 35.25 26.23 -6.46
N ASN A 101 35.61 27.52 -6.56
CA ASN A 101 34.90 28.60 -5.87
C ASN A 101 33.43 28.70 -6.35
N LEU A 102 33.17 28.63 -7.66
CA LEU A 102 31.81 28.61 -8.21
C LEU A 102 31.00 27.41 -7.73
N ARG A 103 31.60 26.21 -7.68
CA ARG A 103 30.95 25.02 -7.10
C ARG A 103 30.63 25.21 -5.63
N ARG A 104 31.54 25.81 -4.88
CA ARG A 104 31.33 26.11 -3.47
C ARG A 104 30.16 27.07 -3.29
N LEU A 105 30.09 28.15 -4.07
CA LEU A 105 28.99 29.11 -4.07
C LEU A 105 27.66 28.45 -4.49
N ASN A 106 27.65 27.66 -5.55
CA ASN A 106 26.47 26.90 -6.00
C ASN A 106 25.94 25.97 -4.89
N LYS A 107 26.84 25.24 -4.22
CA LYS A 107 26.48 24.38 -3.07
C LYS A 107 25.90 25.19 -1.91
N PHE A 108 26.43 26.40 -1.65
CA PHE A 108 25.86 27.29 -0.65
C PHE A 108 24.44 27.71 -1.02
N THR A 109 24.18 28.16 -2.26
CA THR A 109 22.85 28.55 -2.71
C THR A 109 21.82 27.42 -2.57
N ILE A 110 22.20 26.19 -2.93
CA ILE A 110 21.32 25.02 -2.88
C ILE A 110 21.00 24.61 -1.43
N SER A 111 21.96 24.73 -0.53
CA SER A 111 21.89 24.15 0.80
C SER A 111 21.91 25.16 1.94
N ASN A 112 21.67 26.45 1.69
CA ASN A 112 21.80 27.46 2.76
C ASN A 112 20.76 27.26 3.87
N ASP A 113 19.54 26.85 3.53
CA ASP A 113 18.48 26.67 4.52
C ASP A 113 18.72 25.43 5.41
N SER A 114 18.63 25.64 6.71
CA SER A 114 18.62 24.58 7.72
C SER A 114 17.65 23.44 7.41
N LYS A 115 16.47 23.76 6.85
CA LYS A 115 15.46 22.75 6.49
C LYS A 115 15.92 21.88 5.32
N THR A 116 16.52 22.47 4.29
CA THR A 116 17.00 21.72 3.12
C THR A 116 18.20 20.84 3.49
N LYS A 117 19.13 21.34 4.33
CA LYS A 117 20.22 20.51 4.87
C LYS A 117 19.69 19.28 5.63
N ASN A 118 18.69 19.50 6.50
CA ASN A 118 18.06 18.44 7.28
C ASN A 118 17.38 17.40 6.37
N LEU A 119 16.57 17.87 5.41
CA LEU A 119 15.89 16.99 4.46
C LEU A 119 16.87 16.19 3.62
N ASN A 120 17.93 16.82 3.11
CA ASN A 120 18.95 16.14 2.31
C ASN A 120 19.67 15.06 3.13
N LYS A 121 19.93 15.31 4.41
CA LYS A 121 20.47 14.30 5.34
C LYS A 121 19.48 13.15 5.53
N ALA A 122 18.20 13.46 5.72
CA ALA A 122 17.17 12.45 5.93
C ALA A 122 16.93 11.57 4.70
N ILE A 123 16.83 12.15 3.50
CA ILE A 123 16.66 11.40 2.24
C ILE A 123 17.84 10.44 2.02
N ARG A 124 19.07 10.88 2.29
CA ARG A 124 20.25 9.99 2.21
C ARG A 124 20.14 8.82 3.19
N GLU A 125 19.70 9.06 4.43
CA GLU A 125 19.47 7.98 5.39
C GLU A 125 18.32 7.05 4.98
N ILE A 126 17.22 7.59 4.43
CA ILE A 126 16.10 6.78 3.92
C ILE A 126 16.62 5.83 2.84
N ARG A 127 17.38 6.35 1.87
CA ARG A 127 17.97 5.54 0.80
C ARG A 127 18.90 4.46 1.36
N ARG A 128 19.83 4.84 2.23
CA ARG A 128 20.79 3.91 2.85
C ARG A 128 20.11 2.79 3.63
N ILE A 129 19.11 3.11 4.45
CA ILE A 129 18.37 2.11 5.24
C ILE A 129 17.52 1.23 4.33
N SER A 130 16.89 1.81 3.31
CA SER A 130 16.06 1.04 2.38
C SER A 130 16.90 0.04 1.58
N GLU A 131 18.07 0.47 1.08
CA GLU A 131 19.02 -0.41 0.37
C GLU A 131 19.53 -1.53 1.29
N MET A 132 19.89 -1.20 2.53
CA MET A 132 20.39 -2.20 3.49
C MET A 132 19.34 -3.23 3.92
N LEU A 133 18.07 -2.83 3.94
CA LEU A 133 16.96 -3.73 4.27
C LEU A 133 16.36 -4.44 3.04
N GLY A 134 16.82 -4.11 1.82
CA GLY A 134 16.28 -4.67 0.57
C GLY A 134 14.85 -4.20 0.27
N ILE A 135 14.48 -2.99 0.70
CA ILE A 135 13.15 -2.41 0.50
C ILE A 135 13.06 -1.79 -0.90
N SER A 136 11.90 -1.93 -1.56
CA SER A 136 11.66 -1.40 -2.90
C SER A 136 11.73 0.14 -2.96
N HIS A 137 12.13 0.67 -4.12
CA HIS A 137 12.22 2.12 -4.36
C HIS A 137 10.90 2.85 -4.08
N SER A 138 9.76 2.25 -4.48
CA SER A 138 8.42 2.79 -4.22
C SER A 138 8.15 3.08 -2.74
N VAL A 139 8.64 2.22 -1.83
CA VAL A 139 8.45 2.38 -0.39
C VAL A 139 9.40 3.46 0.15
N ALA A 140 10.61 3.56 -0.40
CA ALA A 140 11.56 4.64 -0.07
C ALA A 140 11.04 6.02 -0.51
N GLU A 141 10.39 6.11 -1.67
CA GLU A 141 9.69 7.32 -2.14
C GLU A 141 8.54 7.68 -1.22
N ARG A 142 7.71 6.69 -0.85
CA ARG A 142 6.62 6.90 0.10
C ARG A 142 7.13 7.39 1.46
N ALA A 143 8.22 6.81 1.98
CA ALA A 143 8.85 7.25 3.21
C ALA A 143 9.35 8.71 3.10
N SER A 144 9.96 9.06 1.96
CA SER A 144 10.44 10.41 1.66
C SER A 144 9.30 11.43 1.61
N TYR A 145 8.16 11.07 1.01
CA TYR A 145 6.94 11.89 1.01
C TYR A 145 6.43 12.15 2.44
N ILE A 146 6.32 11.10 3.26
CA ILE A 146 5.87 11.20 4.65
C ILE A 146 6.83 12.09 5.45
N TYR A 147 8.14 11.94 5.26
CA TYR A 147 9.15 12.76 5.92
C TYR A 147 9.02 14.24 5.55
N ARG A 148 8.83 14.57 4.27
CA ARG A 148 8.60 15.95 3.81
C ARG A 148 7.35 16.55 4.47
N LYS A 149 6.26 15.78 4.52
CA LYS A 149 5.02 16.20 5.20
C LYS A 149 5.26 16.49 6.69
N ALA A 150 6.04 15.65 7.37
CA ALA A 150 6.41 15.86 8.76
C ALA A 150 7.30 17.10 8.97
N LEU A 151 8.21 17.38 8.04
CA LEU A 151 9.07 18.57 8.05
C LEU A 151 8.25 19.86 7.88
N ASN A 152 7.30 19.87 6.95
CA ASN A 152 6.40 21.01 6.70
C ASN A 152 5.52 21.33 7.92
N LYS A 153 5.09 20.29 8.65
CA LYS A 153 4.37 20.42 9.92
C LYS A 153 5.27 20.74 11.14
N LYS A 154 6.57 20.95 10.94
CA LYS A 154 7.56 21.23 12.01
C LYS A 154 7.66 20.14 13.10
N LEU A 155 7.28 18.89 12.80
CA LEU A 155 7.29 17.77 13.75
C LEU A 155 8.70 17.23 14.06
N ILE A 156 9.72 17.73 13.37
CA ILE A 156 11.08 17.17 13.41
C ILE A 156 12.01 17.94 14.36
N ARG A 157 11.65 19.17 14.74
CA ARG A 157 12.49 20.02 15.59
C ARG A 157 12.66 19.42 16.99
N GLY A 158 13.90 19.37 17.48
CA GLY A 158 14.26 18.83 18.80
C GLY A 158 14.27 17.31 18.89
N ARG A 159 14.18 16.59 17.76
CA ARG A 159 14.13 15.12 17.72
C ARG A 159 15.25 14.55 16.86
N SER A 160 15.57 13.28 17.08
CA SER A 160 16.58 12.59 16.27
C SER A 160 16.10 12.41 14.82
N ILE A 161 16.91 12.88 13.87
CA ILE A 161 16.65 12.73 12.42
C ILE A 161 16.55 11.25 12.06
N THR A 162 17.49 10.44 12.55
CA THR A 162 17.54 8.99 12.25
C THR A 162 16.34 8.25 12.81
N GLY A 163 15.91 8.60 14.03
CA GLY A 163 14.72 8.02 14.64
C GLY A 163 13.42 8.33 13.88
N ILE A 164 13.29 9.56 13.37
CA ILE A 164 12.14 9.94 12.55
C ILE A 164 12.20 9.24 11.19
N VAL A 165 13.38 9.18 10.56
CA VAL A 165 13.57 8.44 9.30
C VAL A 165 13.14 6.98 9.46
N ALA A 166 13.61 6.29 10.50
CA ALA A 166 13.20 4.94 10.83
C ALA A 166 11.67 4.79 10.98
N ALA A 167 11.04 5.73 11.69
CA ALA A 167 9.59 5.74 11.85
C ALA A 167 8.84 5.97 10.52
N THR A 168 9.34 6.84 9.64
CA THR A 168 8.73 7.09 8.32
C THR A 168 8.83 5.88 7.39
N ILE A 169 9.95 5.16 7.42
CA ILE A 169 10.12 3.90 6.68
C ILE A 169 9.16 2.85 7.23
N TYR A 170 9.04 2.76 8.56
CA TYR A 170 8.10 1.83 9.20
C TYR A 170 6.65 2.09 8.78
N ILE A 171 6.22 3.36 8.71
CA ILE A 171 4.89 3.73 8.21
C ILE A 171 4.74 3.35 6.74
N ALA A 172 5.71 3.68 5.90
CA ALA A 172 5.66 3.35 4.48
C ALA A 172 5.58 1.84 4.22
N CYS A 173 6.30 1.03 5.00
CA CYS A 173 6.20 -0.43 4.93
C CYS A 173 4.83 -0.93 5.34
N LYS A 174 4.22 -0.35 6.38
CA LYS A 174 2.85 -0.68 6.78
C LYS A 174 1.82 -0.31 5.71
N ASP A 175 1.95 0.86 5.10
CA ASP A 175 1.10 1.30 3.98
C ASP A 175 1.20 0.31 2.80
N ALA A 176 2.40 -0.22 2.53
CA ALA A 176 2.66 -1.19 1.47
C ALA A 176 2.32 -2.64 1.86
N GLY A 177 1.86 -2.89 3.09
CA GLY A 177 1.59 -4.25 3.57
C GLY A 177 2.83 -5.14 3.74
N ILE A 178 4.02 -4.55 3.94
CA ILE A 178 5.28 -5.27 4.12
C ILE A 178 5.62 -5.40 5.61
N LEU A 179 6.00 -6.61 6.03
CA LEU A 179 6.44 -6.86 7.40
C LEU A 179 7.81 -6.25 7.69
N PHE A 180 7.82 -5.13 8.41
CA PHE A 180 9.05 -4.45 8.82
C PHE A 180 9.51 -4.85 10.23
N PRO A 181 10.69 -5.50 10.40
CA PRO A 181 11.25 -5.80 11.70
C PRO A 181 11.92 -4.55 12.31
N ILE A 182 11.31 -3.99 13.36
CA ILE A 182 11.85 -2.82 14.08
C ILE A 182 13.24 -3.14 14.67
N ASP A 183 13.47 -4.37 15.09
CA ASP A 183 14.73 -4.82 15.70
C ASP A 183 15.91 -4.76 14.73
N ARG A 184 15.67 -4.93 13.42
CA ARG A 184 16.73 -4.73 12.44
C ARG A 184 17.19 -3.28 12.41
N VAL A 185 16.30 -2.31 12.55
CA VAL A 185 16.69 -0.89 12.54
C VAL A 185 17.58 -0.54 13.72
N GLU A 186 17.32 -1.11 14.89
CA GLU A 186 18.16 -0.92 16.07
C GLU A 186 19.57 -1.44 15.83
N SER A 187 19.73 -2.57 15.11
CA SER A 187 21.05 -3.06 14.72
C SER A 187 21.78 -2.19 13.69
N LEU A 188 21.07 -1.31 12.96
CA LEU A 188 21.66 -0.44 11.94
C LEU A 188 22.18 0.89 12.47
N HIS A 189 21.73 1.30 13.67
CA HIS A 189 21.99 2.63 14.21
C HIS A 189 22.00 2.61 15.74
N GLU A 190 23.16 2.91 16.32
CA GLU A 190 23.34 3.00 17.78
C GLU A 190 22.39 4.00 18.47
N ASN A 191 22.01 5.06 17.75
CA ASN A 191 21.13 6.13 18.26
C ASN A 191 19.63 5.88 18.05
N CYS A 192 19.25 4.67 17.62
CA CYS A 192 17.87 4.30 17.31
C CYS A 192 17.35 3.18 18.21
N SER A 193 17.00 3.52 19.45
CA SER A 193 16.29 2.57 20.32
C SER A 193 14.88 2.25 19.78
N ARG A 194 14.45 0.98 19.90
CA ARG A 194 13.08 0.52 19.60
C ARG A 194 12.00 1.42 20.21
N LYS A 195 12.21 1.89 21.45
CA LYS A 195 11.25 2.77 22.15
C LYS A 195 11.06 4.10 21.43
N ASN A 196 12.14 4.68 20.91
CA ASN A 196 12.12 5.96 20.20
C ASN A 196 11.41 5.83 18.86
N VAL A 197 11.68 4.76 18.10
CA VAL A 197 11.01 4.50 16.82
C VAL A 197 9.50 4.35 17.00
N ILE A 198 9.07 3.58 18.02
CA ILE A 198 7.65 3.41 18.34
C ILE A 198 7.01 4.74 18.79
N HIS A 199 7.72 5.53 19.60
CA HIS A 199 7.24 6.84 20.03
C HIS A 199 7.04 7.79 18.84
N TYR A 200 8.03 7.90 17.95
CA TYR A 200 7.94 8.73 16.74
C TYR A 200 6.88 8.21 15.76
N TYR A 201 6.74 6.89 15.60
CA TYR A 201 5.66 6.29 14.82
C TYR A 201 4.28 6.74 15.32
N LYS A 202 4.00 6.60 16.62
CA LYS A 202 2.73 7.02 17.22
C LYS A 202 2.48 8.53 17.08
N LEU A 203 3.52 9.33 17.27
CA LEU A 203 3.46 10.77 17.08
C LEU A 203 3.09 11.13 15.63
N LEU A 204 3.80 10.57 14.66
CA LEU A 204 3.58 10.84 13.24
C LEU A 204 2.16 10.44 12.80
N LEU A 205 1.64 9.29 13.27
CA LEU A 205 0.26 8.89 12.98
C LEU A 205 -0.78 9.87 13.52
N ARG A 206 -0.63 10.27 14.79
CA ARG A 206 -1.55 11.20 15.45
C ARG A 206 -1.57 12.56 14.75
N GLU A 207 -0.39 13.12 14.49
CA GLU A 207 -0.24 14.46 13.92
C GLU A 207 -0.58 14.54 12.42
N MET A 208 -0.39 13.44 11.68
CA MET A 208 -0.72 13.38 10.26
C MET A 208 -2.13 12.84 9.98
N LYS A 209 -2.88 12.45 11.03
CA LYS A 209 -4.21 11.82 10.93
C LYS A 209 -4.23 10.68 9.91
N MET A 210 -3.18 9.86 9.92
CA MET A 210 -3.06 8.72 9.03
C MET A 210 -3.61 7.49 9.74
N ASN A 211 -4.51 6.78 9.06
CA ASN A 211 -4.90 5.44 9.46
C ASN A 211 -3.97 4.45 8.76
N THR A 212 -3.24 3.67 9.54
CA THR A 212 -2.49 2.54 9.00
C THR A 212 -3.35 1.28 9.06
N CYS A 213 -3.29 0.47 8.01
CA CYS A 213 -3.94 -0.84 8.02
C CYS A 213 -3.36 -1.70 9.16
N VAL A 214 -4.23 -2.42 9.83
CA VAL A 214 -3.82 -3.48 10.76
C VAL A 214 -3.11 -4.54 9.93
N SER A 215 -1.95 -4.99 10.40
CA SER A 215 -1.18 -6.01 9.69
C SER A 215 -1.95 -7.34 9.71
N ASP A 216 -2.16 -7.90 8.53
CA ASP A 216 -2.83 -9.18 8.35
C ASP A 216 -2.06 -10.31 9.08
N PRO A 217 -2.72 -11.10 9.95
CA PRO A 217 -2.13 -12.29 10.56
C PRO A 217 -1.49 -13.26 9.55
N ALA A 218 -2.05 -13.40 8.34
CA ALA A 218 -1.55 -14.35 7.34
C ALA A 218 -0.07 -14.10 6.97
N GLN A 219 0.34 -12.83 6.88
CA GLN A 219 1.71 -12.46 6.55
C GLN A 219 2.72 -12.99 7.58
N TYR A 220 2.32 -13.10 8.86
CA TYR A 220 3.18 -13.59 9.92
C TYR A 220 3.32 -15.10 9.91
N VAL A 221 2.34 -15.84 9.37
CA VAL A 221 2.39 -17.31 9.32
C VAL A 221 3.61 -17.78 8.54
N SER A 222 3.81 -17.27 7.32
CA SER A 222 4.96 -17.65 6.47
C SER A 222 6.30 -17.30 7.12
N LYS A 223 6.39 -16.18 7.83
CA LYS A 223 7.63 -15.81 8.53
C LYS A 223 7.91 -16.73 9.71
N ILE A 224 6.87 -17.10 10.47
CA ILE A 224 6.98 -17.97 11.64
C ILE A 224 7.24 -19.41 11.20
N SER A 225 6.60 -19.90 10.13
CA SER A 225 6.79 -21.26 9.60
C SER A 225 8.25 -21.50 9.21
N ILE A 226 8.86 -20.56 8.48
CA ILE A 226 10.28 -20.61 8.09
C ILE A 226 11.18 -20.64 9.33
N LYS A 227 10.97 -19.74 10.29
CA LYS A 227 11.77 -19.69 11.53
C LYS A 227 11.60 -20.96 12.38
N ALA A 228 10.38 -21.49 12.47
CA ALA A 228 10.05 -22.67 13.26
C ALA A 228 10.32 -23.99 12.51
N ARG A 229 10.79 -23.93 11.25
CA ARG A 229 11.05 -25.06 10.36
C ARG A 229 9.88 -26.02 10.28
N VAL A 230 8.71 -25.48 9.95
CA VAL A 230 7.46 -26.24 9.80
C VAL A 230 7.21 -26.53 8.33
N SER A 231 6.57 -27.66 8.02
CA SER A 231 6.25 -28.03 6.64
C SER A 231 5.26 -27.06 5.96
N GLY A 232 5.34 -26.95 4.63
CA GLY A 232 4.42 -26.12 3.83
C GLY A 232 2.96 -26.59 3.88
N LYS A 233 2.72 -27.88 4.14
CA LYS A 233 1.37 -28.43 4.37
C LYS A 233 0.73 -27.77 5.60
N THR A 234 1.51 -27.65 6.68
CA THR A 234 1.09 -27.04 7.93
C THR A 234 0.93 -25.53 7.80
N GLU A 235 1.78 -24.86 7.03
CA GLU A 235 1.60 -23.46 6.71
C GLU A 235 0.26 -23.21 5.99
N ARG A 236 -0.04 -23.99 4.95
CA ARG A 236 -1.31 -23.87 4.21
C ARG A 236 -2.51 -24.08 5.14
N ARG A 237 -2.46 -25.11 5.97
CA ARG A 237 -3.55 -25.39 6.93
C ARG A 237 -3.71 -24.28 7.97
N ALA A 238 -2.62 -23.65 8.40
CA ALA A 238 -2.69 -22.51 9.31
C ALA A 238 -3.36 -21.29 8.68
N LEU A 239 -3.15 -21.05 7.37
CA LEU A 239 -3.84 -20.00 6.63
C LEU A 239 -5.34 -20.29 6.49
N GLU A 240 -5.72 -21.56 6.26
CA GLU A 240 -7.13 -21.97 6.25
C GLU A 240 -7.80 -21.71 7.61
N ILE A 241 -7.16 -22.09 8.71
CA ILE A 241 -7.66 -21.80 10.07
C ILE A 241 -7.83 -20.28 10.28
N LEU A 242 -6.88 -19.46 9.82
CA LEU A 242 -6.98 -18.00 9.92
C LEU A 242 -8.16 -17.44 9.12
N SER A 243 -8.38 -17.95 7.91
CA SER A 243 -9.52 -17.52 7.08
C SER A 243 -10.86 -17.90 7.70
N GLN A 244 -10.93 -19.06 8.38
CA GLN A 244 -12.15 -19.50 9.06
C GLN A 244 -12.52 -18.64 10.26
N ILE A 245 -11.54 -18.02 10.93
CA ILE A 245 -11.77 -17.18 12.12
C ILE A 245 -11.79 -15.67 11.81
N GLU A 246 -11.65 -15.31 10.54
CA GLU A 246 -11.65 -13.91 10.12
C GLU A 246 -13.03 -13.29 10.37
N GLY A 247 -13.05 -12.08 10.95
CA GLY A 247 -14.29 -11.37 11.29
C GLY A 247 -14.91 -11.71 12.65
N ASP A 248 -14.39 -12.68 13.40
CA ASP A 248 -14.98 -13.03 14.71
C ASP A 248 -14.75 -11.94 15.77
N PRO A 249 -15.80 -11.48 16.48
CA PRO A 249 -15.70 -10.41 17.47
C PRO A 249 -14.80 -10.81 18.65
N GLY A 250 -14.77 -12.10 18.97
CA GLY A 250 -13.92 -12.67 20.02
C GLY A 250 -12.42 -12.50 19.74
N LEU A 251 -12.01 -12.21 18.50
CA LEU A 251 -10.61 -12.02 18.12
C LEU A 251 -10.20 -10.57 17.90
N SER A 252 -11.17 -9.64 17.98
CA SER A 252 -10.93 -8.21 17.81
C SER A 252 -9.98 -7.65 18.87
N GLY A 253 -9.06 -6.76 18.45
CA GLY A 253 -8.09 -6.10 19.32
C GLY A 253 -6.90 -6.98 19.77
N LYS A 254 -6.82 -8.24 19.34
CA LYS A 254 -5.69 -9.13 19.65
C LYS A 254 -4.51 -8.88 18.71
N LYS A 255 -3.29 -9.20 19.17
CA LYS A 255 -2.09 -9.01 18.35
C LYS A 255 -2.09 -10.00 17.17
N PRO A 256 -1.91 -9.55 15.91
CA PRO A 256 -1.96 -10.43 14.74
C PRO A 256 -0.88 -11.52 14.78
N VAL A 257 0.32 -11.20 15.26
CA VAL A 257 1.42 -12.17 15.46
C VAL A 257 1.00 -13.34 16.37
N SER A 258 0.19 -13.05 17.40
CA SER A 258 -0.25 -14.09 18.34
C SER A 258 -1.32 -15.00 17.76
N LEU A 259 -2.15 -14.49 16.85
CA LEU A 259 -3.14 -15.28 16.12
C LEU A 259 -2.46 -16.19 15.09
N ALA A 260 -1.47 -15.66 14.35
CA ALA A 260 -0.68 -16.42 13.40
C ALA A 260 0.09 -17.58 14.08
N ALA A 261 0.76 -17.30 15.20
CA ALA A 261 1.50 -18.32 15.96
C ALA A 261 0.59 -19.42 16.51
N ALA A 262 -0.60 -19.06 17.00
CA ALA A 262 -1.56 -20.02 17.53
C ALA A 262 -2.19 -20.89 16.43
N SER A 263 -2.56 -20.28 15.30
CA SER A 263 -3.11 -21.00 14.15
C SER A 263 -2.09 -21.97 13.57
N LEU A 264 -0.81 -21.57 13.52
CA LEU A 264 0.28 -22.46 13.10
C LEU A 264 0.44 -23.65 14.05
N TYR A 265 0.38 -23.44 15.37
CA TYR A 265 0.43 -24.53 16.34
C TYR A 265 -0.77 -25.48 16.20
N LEU A 266 -1.99 -24.96 16.05
CA LEU A 266 -3.17 -25.80 15.83
C LEU A 266 -3.05 -26.63 14.54
N ALA A 267 -2.54 -26.02 13.47
CA ALA A 267 -2.27 -26.74 12.22
C ALA A 267 -1.26 -27.88 12.40
N THR A 268 -0.20 -27.69 13.21
CA THR A 268 0.76 -28.77 13.51
C THR A 268 0.08 -29.96 14.19
N LEU A 269 -0.88 -29.70 15.08
CA LEU A 269 -1.64 -30.75 15.75
C LEU A 269 -2.58 -31.50 14.80
N GLN A 270 -3.24 -30.79 13.87
CA GLN A 270 -4.15 -31.41 12.89
C GLN A 270 -3.43 -32.30 11.87
N ILE A 271 -2.22 -31.93 11.46
CA ILE A 271 -1.41 -32.69 10.49
C ILE A 271 -0.59 -33.79 11.18
N GLY A 272 -0.39 -33.70 12.49
CA GLY A 272 0.46 -34.64 13.24
C GLY A 272 1.96 -34.32 13.15
N GLU A 273 2.33 -33.06 12.91
CA GLU A 273 3.73 -32.62 12.90
C GLU A 273 4.20 -32.33 14.34
N HIS A 274 5.24 -33.03 14.80
CA HIS A 274 5.75 -32.86 16.17
C HIS A 274 6.53 -31.54 16.34
N VAL A 275 5.80 -30.49 16.69
CA VAL A 275 6.33 -29.16 16.99
C VAL A 275 5.97 -28.75 18.41
N THR A 276 6.97 -28.38 19.21
CA THR A 276 6.70 -27.92 20.58
C THR A 276 6.20 -26.47 20.58
N GLN A 277 5.32 -26.13 21.53
CA GLN A 277 4.86 -24.76 21.75
C GLN A 277 6.04 -23.80 21.98
N LEU A 278 7.12 -24.28 22.61
CA LEU A 278 8.34 -23.51 22.83
C LEU A 278 9.02 -23.11 21.52
N ARG A 279 9.07 -24.01 20.53
CA ARG A 279 9.70 -23.73 19.23
C ARG A 279 8.97 -22.60 18.49
N ILE A 280 7.64 -22.62 18.50
CA ILE A 280 6.81 -21.56 17.89
C ILE A 280 6.90 -20.27 18.72
N ALA A 281 6.94 -20.36 20.05
CA ALA A 281 7.12 -19.21 20.94
C ALA A 281 8.42 -18.47 20.64
N VAL A 282 9.53 -19.19 20.49
CA VAL A 282 10.83 -18.62 20.10
C VAL A 282 10.78 -18.00 18.71
N ALA A 283 10.17 -18.69 17.73
CA ALA A 283 10.07 -18.18 16.36
C ALA A 283 9.22 -16.89 16.24
N SER A 284 8.19 -16.78 17.09
CA SER A 284 7.25 -15.64 17.11
C SER A 284 7.61 -14.55 18.12
N GLU A 285 8.66 -14.74 18.93
CA GLU A 285 9.06 -13.83 20.01
C GLU A 285 7.92 -13.59 21.02
N LEU A 286 7.16 -14.65 21.31
CA LEU A 286 6.05 -14.66 22.26
C LEU A 286 6.32 -15.61 23.43
N THR A 287 5.52 -15.49 24.49
CA THR A 287 5.52 -16.47 25.57
C THR A 287 4.63 -17.67 25.22
N THR A 288 5.01 -18.86 25.69
CA THR A 288 4.23 -20.10 25.51
C THR A 288 2.80 -19.97 26.05
N ILE A 289 2.63 -19.26 27.16
CA ILE A 289 1.32 -18.98 27.77
C ILE A 289 0.42 -18.18 26.82
N THR A 290 0.98 -17.20 26.09
CA THR A 290 0.23 -16.40 25.12
C THR A 290 -0.28 -17.30 23.99
N ILE A 291 0.59 -18.16 23.44
CA ILE A 291 0.21 -19.12 22.39
C ILE A 291 -0.90 -20.03 22.88
N ARG A 292 -0.75 -20.63 24.07
CA ARG A 292 -1.74 -21.55 24.66
C ARG A 292 -3.10 -20.86 24.81
N LYS A 293 -3.14 -19.66 25.37
CA LYS A 293 -4.39 -18.90 25.54
C LYS A 293 -5.07 -18.61 24.19
N ARG A 294 -4.31 -18.21 23.17
CA ARG A 294 -4.84 -17.98 21.82
C ARG A 294 -5.31 -19.28 21.15
N CYS A 295 -4.61 -20.39 21.33
CA CYS A 295 -5.01 -21.68 20.77
C CYS A 295 -6.35 -22.14 21.34
N SER A 296 -6.55 -22.05 22.66
CA SER A 296 -7.83 -22.41 23.28
C SER A 296 -8.99 -21.55 22.78
N GLU A 297 -8.77 -20.25 22.57
CA GLU A 297 -9.80 -19.34 22.04
C GLU A 297 -10.14 -19.65 20.57
N ILE A 298 -9.13 -19.93 19.73
CA ILE A 298 -9.35 -20.30 18.32
C ILE A 298 -10.07 -21.65 18.24
N ASP A 299 -9.69 -22.64 19.06
CA ASP A 299 -10.35 -23.95 19.12
C ASP A 299 -11.83 -23.83 19.52
N GLN A 300 -12.16 -22.97 20.49
CA GLN A 300 -13.55 -22.69 20.87
C GLN A 300 -14.36 -22.08 19.72
N ILE A 301 -13.79 -21.14 18.99
CA ILE A 301 -14.43 -20.49 17.84
C ILE A 301 -14.66 -21.49 16.70
N LEU A 302 -13.65 -22.32 16.40
CA LEU A 302 -13.78 -23.35 15.37
C LEU A 302 -14.89 -24.34 15.71
N LYS A 303 -15.00 -24.76 16.99
CA LYS A 303 -16.09 -25.63 17.45
C LYS A 303 -17.47 -24.99 17.32
N GLN A 304 -17.59 -23.71 17.62
CA GLN A 304 -18.84 -22.98 17.46
C GLN A 304 -19.27 -22.94 15.98
N LYS A 305 -18.33 -22.68 15.08
CA LYS A 305 -18.58 -22.67 13.64
C LYS A 305 -18.93 -24.05 13.08
N THR A 306 -18.26 -25.12 13.51
CA THR A 306 -18.63 -26.48 13.09
C THR A 306 -20.02 -26.88 13.57
N ASN A 307 -20.42 -26.45 14.77
CA ASN A 307 -21.77 -26.73 15.28
C ASN A 307 -22.84 -25.95 14.49
N GLN A 308 -22.53 -24.73 14.04
CA GLN A 308 -23.43 -23.92 13.21
C GLN A 308 -23.58 -24.51 11.82
N SER A 309 -22.50 -24.95 11.16
CA SER A 309 -22.60 -25.60 9.84
C SER A 309 -23.40 -26.91 9.88
N SER A 310 -23.25 -27.71 10.96
CA SER A 310 -24.05 -28.93 11.13
C SER A 310 -25.54 -28.64 11.39
N LEU A 311 -25.88 -27.48 11.96
CA LEU A 311 -27.27 -27.04 12.12
C LEU A 311 -27.85 -26.51 10.81
N GLU A 312 -27.06 -25.80 10.01
CA GLU A 312 -27.47 -25.29 8.69
C GLU A 312 -27.71 -26.42 7.67
N GLU A 313 -26.84 -27.44 7.63
CA GLU A 313 -27.05 -28.66 6.82
C GLU A 313 -28.33 -29.42 7.24
N GLN A 314 -28.60 -29.51 8.55
CA GLN A 314 -29.84 -30.15 9.06
C GLN A 314 -31.11 -29.36 8.71
N ILE A 315 -31.02 -28.03 8.60
CA ILE A 315 -32.14 -27.17 8.20
C ILE A 315 -32.39 -27.29 6.68
N GLU A 316 -31.35 -27.37 5.85
CA GLU A 316 -31.50 -27.61 4.41
C GLU A 316 -32.06 -29.00 4.10
N ASP A 317 -31.64 -30.03 4.84
CA ASP A 317 -32.18 -31.39 4.73
C ASP A 317 -33.66 -31.47 5.18
N THR A 318 -34.08 -30.68 6.18
CA THR A 318 -35.49 -30.67 6.61
C THR A 318 -36.41 -29.85 5.68
N ILE A 319 -35.88 -28.80 5.03
CA ILE A 319 -36.62 -28.02 4.02
C ILE A 319 -36.80 -28.84 2.72
N SER A 320 -35.83 -29.67 2.34
CA SER A 320 -35.97 -30.57 1.18
C SER A 320 -36.98 -31.70 1.42
N ILE A 321 -37.00 -32.31 2.61
CA ILE A 321 -37.98 -33.36 2.96
C ILE A 321 -39.44 -32.85 3.02
N SER A 322 -39.65 -31.59 3.42
CA SER A 322 -40.99 -30.99 3.46
C SER A 322 -41.54 -30.57 2.08
N SER A 323 -40.70 -30.53 1.05
CA SER A 323 -41.13 -30.26 -0.33
C SER A 323 -41.62 -31.51 -1.09
N GLU A 324 -41.30 -32.72 -0.64
CA GLU A 324 -41.73 -33.99 -1.26
C GLU A 324 -43.04 -34.55 -0.70
N THR A 325 -43.61 -33.97 0.37
CA THR A 325 -44.81 -34.51 1.06
C THR A 325 -46.15 -33.89 0.65
N ILE A 326 -46.20 -33.04 -0.39
CA ILE A 326 -47.46 -32.45 -0.88
C ILE A 326 -47.82 -33.03 -2.25
N LEU A 327 -48.37 -34.25 -2.26
CA LEU A 327 -49.26 -34.74 -3.32
C LEU A 327 -50.51 -35.33 -2.65
N PRO A 328 -51.68 -34.68 -2.73
CA PRO A 328 -52.91 -35.28 -2.24
C PRO A 328 -53.50 -36.18 -3.32
N GLU A 329 -53.55 -37.48 -3.06
CA GLU A 329 -54.49 -38.38 -3.72
C GLU A 329 -55.90 -38.20 -3.13
N ASN A 330 -56.89 -38.27 -4.02
CA ASN A 330 -58.33 -38.51 -3.79
C ASN A 330 -59.23 -37.31 -3.52
N TYR A 331 -59.80 -36.77 -4.61
CA TYR A 331 -61.21 -36.37 -4.65
C TYR A 331 -61.85 -36.87 -5.95
N THR A 332 -62.66 -37.91 -5.85
CA THR A 332 -63.70 -38.20 -6.85
C THR A 332 -65.07 -38.02 -6.20
N ASN A 333 -65.92 -37.28 -6.92
CA ASN A 333 -67.38 -37.29 -6.93
C ASN A 333 -68.15 -37.04 -5.63
N ASN A 334 -68.88 -35.91 -5.61
CA ASN A 334 -70.33 -36.01 -5.54
C ASN A 334 -71.02 -34.86 -6.28
N GLN A 335 -71.98 -35.27 -7.11
CA GLN A 335 -72.94 -34.45 -7.83
C GLN A 335 -73.90 -33.78 -6.84
N GLU A 336 -74.28 -32.53 -7.10
CA GLU A 336 -75.67 -32.11 -7.39
C GLU A 336 -75.88 -30.59 -7.18
N ASN A 337 -76.23 -29.94 -8.30
CA ASN A 337 -77.18 -28.84 -8.50
C ASN A 337 -77.55 -27.86 -7.38
N VAL A 338 -77.48 -26.56 -7.69
CA VAL A 338 -78.59 -25.55 -7.77
C VAL A 338 -77.91 -24.23 -8.20
N ILE A 339 -77.95 -23.81 -9.46
CA ILE A 339 -79.00 -23.05 -10.16
C ILE A 339 -79.23 -21.61 -9.59
N ILE A 340 -79.09 -20.63 -10.52
CA ILE A 340 -79.67 -19.26 -10.59
C ILE A 340 -78.87 -18.06 -10.04
N ASN A 341 -78.28 -17.36 -11.02
CA ASN A 341 -78.43 -15.95 -11.41
C ASN A 341 -77.96 -14.76 -10.55
N SER A 342 -77.14 -13.96 -11.25
CA SER A 342 -77.22 -12.50 -11.46
C SER A 342 -77.19 -11.56 -10.26
N HIS A 343 -76.14 -10.75 -10.17
CA HIS A 343 -76.07 -9.51 -10.95
C HIS A 343 -74.63 -9.04 -11.15
#